data_AF-A0A9D8AXM5-F1
#
_entry.id   AF-A0A9D8AXM5-F1
#
_cell.length_a   1.000
_cell.length_b   1.000
_cell.length_c   1.000
_cell.angle_alpha   90.00
_cell.angle_beta   90.00
_cell.angle_gamma   90.00
#
_symmetry.space_group_name_H-M   'P 1'
#
loop_
_entity.id
_entity.type
_entity.pdbx_description
1 polymer ?
#
loop_
_entity_poly.entity_id
_entity_poly.type
_entity_poly.pdbx_seq_one_letter_code
_entity_poly.pdbx_strand_id
1 'polypeptide(L)'
;GPLADYMDAQFAFFNSERLTHKPIIAGLNYFLTHGARGGQGTGLLGEKRDVKVWLGWLKQRANGEVDAIETPIGFIPRYEDLKELFAGIDKAYPKELYDRQFAFYVDNILARIDLQEEAYSKEENTPPRLFQVYEEQRAALQALKEKHGPIVSVEQLTEAAGA
;
A
#
# COMPACT_ATOMS: atom_id res chain seq x y z
N GLY A 1 -1.50 9.58 26.08
CA GLY A 1 -0.38 8.78 26.60
C GLY A 1 0.81 8.88 25.65
N PRO A 2 2.01 8.37 26.02
CA PRO A 2 3.25 8.61 25.26
C PRO A 2 3.19 8.22 23.77
N LEU A 3 2.43 7.17 23.45
CA LEU A 3 2.22 6.74 22.06
C LEU A 3 1.38 7.74 21.25
N ALA A 4 0.29 8.23 21.85
CA ALA A 4 -0.58 9.22 21.22
C ALA A 4 0.14 10.56 21.02
N ASP A 5 0.91 11.01 22.00
CA ASP A 5 1.69 12.25 21.93
C ASP A 5 2.78 12.15 20.84
N TYR A 6 3.42 10.98 20.72
CA TYR A 6 4.36 10.72 19.62
C TYR A 6 3.67 10.77 18.26
N MET A 7 2.49 10.17 18.13
CA MET A 7 1.72 10.19 16.88
C MET A 7 1.31 11.62 16.49
N ASP A 8 0.87 12.42 17.44
CA ASP A 8 0.54 13.84 17.21
C ASP A 8 1.76 14.62 16.71
N ALA A 9 2.93 14.39 17.31
CA ALA A 9 4.18 14.99 16.84
C ALA A 9 4.53 14.58 15.39
N GLN A 10 4.29 13.33 15.00
CA GLN A 10 4.48 12.88 13.60
C GLN A 10 3.51 13.61 12.66
N PHE A 11 2.23 13.72 13.02
CA PHE A 11 1.25 14.47 12.22
C PHE A 11 1.66 15.94 12.07
N ALA A 12 2.04 16.60 13.16
CA ALA A 12 2.48 17.99 13.14
C ALA A 12 3.73 18.20 12.26
N PHE A 13 4.69 17.28 12.34
CA PHE A 13 5.93 17.36 11.55
C PHE A 13 5.68 17.17 10.05
N PHE A 14 5.03 16.07 9.65
CA PHE A 14 4.86 15.73 8.23
C PHE A 14 3.82 16.59 7.50
N ASN A 15 2.91 17.24 8.24
CA ASN A 15 1.98 18.22 7.67
C ASN A 15 2.47 19.67 7.81
N SER A 16 3.67 19.90 8.35
CA SER A 16 4.21 21.25 8.48
C SER A 16 4.48 21.88 7.11
N GLU A 17 4.00 23.10 6.91
CA GLU A 17 4.34 23.92 5.73
C GLU A 17 5.84 24.24 5.63
N ARG A 18 6.56 24.14 6.76
CA ARG A 18 8.02 24.33 6.80
C ARG A 18 8.78 23.15 6.18
N LEU A 19 8.15 21.98 6.07
CA LEU A 19 8.72 20.81 5.41
C LEU A 19 8.49 20.93 3.89
N THR A 20 9.36 21.69 3.23
CA THR A 20 9.24 21.97 1.78
C THR A 20 9.53 20.75 0.91
N HIS A 21 10.34 19.82 1.39
CA HIS A 21 10.64 18.55 0.72
C HIS A 21 10.05 17.41 1.53
N LYS A 22 8.91 16.88 1.09
CA LYS A 22 8.22 15.80 1.77
C LYS A 22 8.78 14.45 1.35
N PRO A 23 9.31 13.63 2.28
CA PRO A 23 9.79 12.31 1.93
C PRO A 23 8.62 11.39 1.56
N ILE A 24 8.89 10.43 0.69
CA ILE A 24 7.96 9.32 0.46
C ILE A 24 7.99 8.39 1.67
N ILE A 25 6.81 8.09 2.21
CA ILE A 25 6.59 7.05 3.20
C ILE A 25 5.95 5.87 2.47
N ALA A 26 6.57 4.69 2.57
CA ALA A 26 6.12 3.49 1.87
C ALA A 26 5.99 2.30 2.82
N GLY A 27 4.94 1.50 2.62
CA GLY A 27 4.79 0.19 3.24
C GLY A 27 5.26 -0.90 2.28
N LEU A 28 6.18 -1.75 2.72
CA LEU A 28 6.72 -2.86 1.91
C LEU A 28 6.38 -4.19 2.57
N ASN A 29 5.93 -5.16 1.78
CA ASN A 29 5.65 -6.51 2.25
C ASN A 29 6.39 -7.56 1.41
N TYR A 30 7.53 -8.03 1.93
CA TYR A 30 8.34 -9.08 1.29
C TYR A 30 7.86 -10.51 1.59
N PHE A 31 6.82 -10.65 2.41
CA PHE A 31 6.39 -11.92 2.99
C PHE A 31 5.05 -12.42 2.43
N LEU A 32 4.58 -11.85 1.32
CA LEU A 32 3.40 -12.36 0.64
C LEU A 32 3.64 -13.80 0.17
N THR A 33 2.68 -14.69 0.46
CA THR A 33 2.75 -16.10 0.07
C THR A 33 1.77 -16.42 -1.05
N HIS A 34 2.00 -17.54 -1.74
CA HIS A 34 1.05 -18.07 -2.72
C HIS A 34 -0.33 -18.31 -2.09
N GLY A 35 -0.40 -18.95 -0.92
CA GLY A 35 -1.66 -19.23 -0.21
C GLY A 35 -2.43 -17.96 0.18
N ALA A 36 -1.73 -16.91 0.63
CA ALA A 36 -2.35 -15.63 0.96
C ALA A 36 -2.90 -14.89 -0.27
N ARG A 37 -2.51 -15.31 -1.48
CA ARG A 37 -2.88 -14.70 -2.76
C ARG A 37 -3.58 -15.70 -3.70
N GLY A 38 -4.47 -16.53 -3.13
CA GLY A 38 -5.38 -17.42 -3.88
C GLY A 38 -4.71 -18.66 -4.50
N GLY A 39 -3.40 -18.85 -4.29
CA GLY A 39 -2.68 -20.07 -4.63
C GLY A 39 -2.70 -21.11 -3.52
N GLN A 40 -1.79 -22.09 -3.60
CA GLN A 40 -1.59 -23.12 -2.57
C GLN A 40 -0.20 -22.98 -1.94
N GLY A 41 -0.08 -23.35 -0.67
CA GLY A 41 1.19 -23.41 0.05
C GLY A 41 1.68 -22.07 0.64
N THR A 42 2.79 -22.16 1.38
CA THR A 42 3.38 -21.06 2.16
C THR A 42 4.59 -20.41 1.51
N GLY A 43 4.94 -20.83 0.28
CA GLY A 43 6.06 -20.25 -0.48
C GLY A 43 5.84 -18.76 -0.72
N LEU A 44 6.92 -17.98 -0.62
CA LEU A 44 6.91 -16.54 -0.87
C LEU A 44 6.72 -16.24 -2.36
N LEU A 45 5.97 -15.18 -2.67
CA LEU A 45 5.86 -14.63 -4.02
C LEU A 45 7.12 -13.87 -4.46
N GLY A 46 7.87 -13.34 -3.50
CA GLY A 46 9.10 -12.60 -3.74
C GLY A 46 10.33 -13.36 -3.28
N GLU A 47 11.49 -12.89 -3.71
CA GLU A 47 12.80 -13.36 -3.25
C GLU A 47 13.70 -12.20 -2.82
N LYS A 48 14.79 -12.50 -2.11
CA LYS A 48 15.66 -11.48 -1.51
C LYS A 48 16.23 -10.48 -2.53
N ARG A 49 16.52 -10.91 -3.77
CA ARG A 49 17.07 -10.01 -4.79
C ARG A 49 16.08 -8.96 -5.29
N ASP A 50 14.78 -9.17 -5.09
CA ASP A 50 13.71 -8.26 -5.53
C ASP A 50 13.74 -6.93 -4.75
N VAL A 51 14.41 -6.90 -3.59
CA VAL A 51 14.63 -5.67 -2.80
C VAL A 51 15.23 -4.54 -3.64
N LYS A 52 16.10 -4.87 -4.61
CA LYS A 52 16.66 -3.87 -5.53
C LYS A 52 15.59 -3.18 -6.38
N VAL A 53 14.57 -3.92 -6.81
CA VAL A 53 13.46 -3.40 -7.60
C VAL A 53 12.60 -2.47 -6.75
N TRP A 54 12.23 -2.89 -5.54
CA TRP A 54 11.36 -2.10 -4.66
C TRP A 54 12.00 -0.77 -4.26
N LEU A 55 13.29 -0.78 -3.90
CA LEU A 55 14.04 0.44 -3.61
C LEU A 55 14.29 1.29 -4.86
N GLY A 56 14.50 0.64 -6.01
CA GLY A 56 14.66 1.32 -7.30
C GLY A 56 13.41 2.10 -7.70
N TRP A 57 12.23 1.47 -7.60
CA TRP A 57 10.96 2.14 -7.89
C TRP A 57 10.68 3.29 -6.93
N LEU A 58 10.91 3.10 -5.62
CA LEU A 58 10.74 4.19 -4.64
C LEU A 58 11.66 5.38 -4.92
N LYS A 59 12.91 5.13 -5.35
CA LYS A 59 13.84 6.18 -5.78
C LYS A 59 13.28 6.94 -7.00
N GLN A 60 12.87 6.24 -8.05
CA GLN A 60 12.28 6.85 -9.25
C GLN A 60 11.05 7.68 -8.89
N ARG A 61 10.16 7.13 -8.05
CA ARG A 61 8.93 7.79 -7.60
C ARG A 61 9.20 9.01 -6.71
N ALA A 62 10.27 9.01 -5.92
CA ALA A 62 10.70 10.15 -5.11
C ALA A 62 11.26 11.29 -5.96
N ASN A 63 11.83 10.97 -7.13
CA ASN A 63 12.36 11.93 -8.09
C ASN A 63 11.33 12.40 -9.13
N GLY A 64 10.10 11.86 -9.11
CA GLY A 64 9.07 12.16 -10.11
C GLY A 64 9.37 11.56 -11.50
N GLU A 65 10.20 10.51 -11.55
CA GLU A 65 10.58 9.83 -12.80
C GLU A 65 9.51 8.84 -13.28
N VAL A 66 8.64 8.37 -12.38
CA VAL A 66 7.55 7.43 -12.67
C VAL A 66 6.26 7.85 -11.96
N ASP A 67 5.14 7.52 -12.58
CA ASP A 67 3.80 7.65 -12.00
C ASP A 67 3.47 6.50 -11.04
N ALA A 68 2.28 6.53 -10.46
CA ALA A 68 1.71 5.43 -9.69
C ALA A 68 0.20 5.33 -9.93
N ILE A 69 -0.37 4.18 -9.60
CA ILE A 69 -1.82 3.98 -9.57
C ILE A 69 -2.31 4.44 -8.21
N GLU A 70 -3.21 5.42 -8.19
CA GLU A 70 -3.88 5.88 -6.97
C GLU A 70 -4.91 4.84 -6.52
N THR A 71 -4.94 4.54 -5.23
CA THR A 71 -5.87 3.59 -4.62
C THR A 71 -6.40 4.17 -3.31
N PRO A 72 -7.50 3.61 -2.76
CA PRO A 72 -8.04 4.05 -1.47
C PRO A 72 -7.03 4.07 -0.31
N ILE A 73 -5.96 3.28 -0.36
CA ILE A 73 -4.96 3.15 0.73
C ILE A 73 -3.56 3.61 0.31
N GLY A 74 -3.48 4.50 -0.69
CA GLY A 74 -2.23 5.09 -1.18
C GLY A 74 -1.92 4.66 -2.60
N PHE A 75 -0.63 4.57 -2.94
CA PHE A 75 -0.18 4.36 -4.32
C PHE A 75 0.46 3.00 -4.51
N ILE A 76 0.22 2.39 -5.66
CA ILE A 76 0.91 1.17 -6.10
C ILE A 76 1.66 1.42 -7.43
N PRO A 77 2.80 0.74 -7.67
CA PRO A 77 3.55 0.86 -8.92
C PRO A 77 2.75 0.37 -10.14
N ARG A 78 3.04 0.91 -11.33
CA ARG A 78 2.58 0.33 -12.59
C ARG A 78 3.43 -0.88 -12.97
N TYR A 79 2.84 -1.81 -13.71
CA TYR A 79 3.53 -3.03 -14.12
C TYR A 79 4.77 -2.77 -14.99
N GLU A 80 4.68 -1.83 -15.93
CA GLU A 80 5.79 -1.58 -16.88
C GLU A 80 7.04 -1.03 -16.16
N ASP A 81 6.87 -0.14 -15.18
CA ASP A 81 7.99 0.40 -14.37
C ASP A 81 8.73 -0.75 -13.65
N LEU A 82 7.97 -1.66 -13.03
CA LEU A 82 8.56 -2.79 -12.33
C LEU A 82 9.21 -3.79 -13.28
N LYS A 83 8.58 -4.07 -14.42
CA LYS A 83 9.10 -4.99 -15.42
C LYS A 83 10.46 -4.54 -15.93
N GLU A 84 10.64 -3.25 -16.17
CA GLU A 84 11.95 -2.67 -16.54
C GLU A 84 12.99 -2.87 -15.43
N LEU A 85 12.63 -2.55 -14.18
CA LEU A 85 13.52 -2.72 -13.03
C LEU A 85 13.90 -4.19 -12.78
N PHE A 86 12.96 -5.13 -12.98
CA PHE A 86 13.22 -6.56 -12.88
C PHE A 86 14.15 -7.07 -14.00
N ALA A 87 14.01 -6.55 -15.22
CA ALA A 87 14.96 -6.83 -16.30
C ALA A 87 16.38 -6.37 -15.93
N GLY A 88 16.52 -5.23 -15.24
CA GLY A 88 17.80 -4.73 -14.72
C GLY A 88 18.49 -5.61 -13.66
N ILE A 89 17.81 -6.63 -13.15
CA ILE A 89 18.40 -7.66 -12.26
C ILE A 89 18.37 -9.06 -12.86
N ASP A 90 18.25 -9.15 -14.20
CA ASP A 90 18.21 -10.39 -14.98
C ASP A 90 17.13 -11.36 -14.45
N LYS A 91 15.94 -10.83 -14.18
CA LYS A 91 14.79 -11.60 -13.68
C LYS A 91 13.55 -11.34 -14.52
N ALA A 92 12.92 -12.41 -15.00
CA ALA A 92 11.61 -12.33 -15.62
C ALA A 92 10.56 -11.91 -14.58
N TYR A 93 9.72 -10.93 -14.94
CA TYR A 93 8.62 -10.47 -14.11
C TYR A 93 7.29 -10.66 -14.85
N PRO A 94 6.67 -11.85 -14.73
CA PRO A 94 5.41 -12.12 -15.42
C PRO A 94 4.27 -11.29 -14.81
N LYS A 95 3.34 -10.86 -15.65
CA LYS A 95 2.16 -10.07 -15.25
C LYS A 95 1.34 -10.73 -14.14
N GLU A 96 1.24 -12.06 -14.15
CA GLU A 96 0.56 -12.82 -13.09
C GLU A 96 1.19 -12.60 -11.70
N LEU A 97 2.53 -12.51 -11.62
CA LEU A 97 3.20 -12.25 -10.34
C LEU A 97 2.88 -10.84 -9.82
N TYR A 98 2.91 -9.84 -10.71
CA TYR A 98 2.48 -8.48 -10.40
C TYR A 98 1.04 -8.44 -9.88
N ASP A 99 0.12 -9.10 -10.58
CA ASP A 99 -1.30 -9.11 -10.20
C ASP A 99 -1.51 -9.76 -8.83
N ARG A 100 -0.81 -10.85 -8.52
CA ARG A 100 -0.84 -11.48 -7.19
C ARG A 100 -0.25 -10.59 -6.09
N GLN A 101 0.79 -9.82 -6.40
CA GLN A 101 1.45 -8.94 -5.42
C GLN A 101 0.57 -7.75 -5.05
N PHE A 102 -0.09 -7.13 -6.03
CA PHE A 102 -0.78 -5.84 -5.86
C PHE A 102 -2.31 -5.91 -5.85
N ALA A 103 -2.93 -7.07 -6.09
CA ALA A 103 -4.38 -7.22 -5.92
C ALA A 103 -4.82 -6.93 -4.47
N PHE A 104 -5.98 -6.28 -4.35
CA PHE A 104 -6.56 -5.93 -3.05
C PHE A 104 -7.46 -7.06 -2.57
N TYR A 105 -7.15 -7.56 -1.37
CA TYR A 105 -8.02 -8.47 -0.63
C TYR A 105 -8.74 -7.61 0.39
N VAL A 106 -9.85 -7.02 -0.05
CA VAL A 106 -10.48 -5.88 0.64
C VAL A 106 -10.90 -6.25 2.06
N ASP A 107 -11.45 -7.45 2.26
CA ASP A 107 -11.84 -7.94 3.58
C ASP A 107 -10.66 -8.00 4.56
N ASN A 108 -9.48 -8.41 4.10
CA ASN A 108 -8.28 -8.46 4.93
C ASN A 108 -7.78 -7.04 5.29
N ILE A 109 -7.94 -6.09 4.36
CA ILE A 109 -7.55 -4.69 4.58
C ILE A 109 -8.51 -4.05 5.59
N LEU A 110 -9.82 -4.23 5.42
CA LEU A 110 -10.85 -3.75 6.35
C LEU A 110 -10.65 -4.34 7.76
N ALA A 111 -10.42 -5.64 7.87
CA ALA A 111 -10.15 -6.29 9.15
C ALA A 111 -8.88 -5.75 9.84
N ARG A 112 -7.87 -5.33 9.06
CA ARG A 112 -6.68 -4.66 9.62
C ARG A 112 -7.02 -3.27 10.14
N ILE A 113 -7.84 -2.50 9.42
CA ILE A 113 -8.31 -1.19 9.87
C ILE A 113 -9.10 -1.35 11.18
N ASP A 114 -10.02 -2.32 11.25
CA ASP A 114 -10.79 -2.63 12.47
C ASP A 114 -9.88 -2.93 13.66
N LEU A 115 -8.89 -3.81 13.46
CA LEU A 115 -7.93 -4.18 14.49
C LEU A 115 -7.13 -2.97 14.98
N GLN A 116 -6.69 -2.10 14.06
CA GLN A 116 -5.91 -0.91 14.40
C GLN A 116 -6.78 0.13 15.13
N GLU A 117 -7.99 0.37 14.65
CA GLU A 117 -8.96 1.27 15.27
C GLU A 117 -9.33 0.83 16.70
N GLU A 118 -9.60 -0.46 16.90
CA GLU A 118 -9.89 -1.01 18.23
C GLU A 118 -8.69 -0.87 19.18
N ALA A 119 -7.47 -1.06 18.68
CA ALA A 119 -6.26 -0.90 19.48
C ALA A 119 -6.02 0.56 19.87
N TYR A 120 -6.07 1.48 18.89
CA TYR A 120 -5.76 2.89 19.13
C TYR A 120 -6.87 3.67 19.86
N SER A 121 -8.13 3.20 19.82
CA SER A 121 -9.23 3.81 20.57
C SER A 121 -9.11 3.61 22.09
N LYS A 122 -8.31 2.63 22.53
CA LYS A 122 -8.02 2.39 23.95
C LYS A 122 -6.96 3.34 24.51
N GLU A 123 -6.22 4.03 23.65
CA GLU A 123 -5.17 4.97 24.05
C GLU A 123 -5.76 6.36 24.31
N GLU A 124 -5.38 6.96 25.45
CA GLU A 124 -5.78 8.34 25.76
C GLU A 124 -5.09 9.34 24.82
N ASN A 125 -5.87 10.31 24.33
CA ASN A 125 -5.43 11.41 23.46
C ASN A 125 -4.97 11.01 22.06
N THR A 126 -5.36 9.84 21.54
CA THR A 126 -5.08 9.48 20.14
C THR A 126 -5.60 10.57 19.19
N PRO A 127 -4.78 11.08 18.25
CA PRO A 127 -5.20 12.14 17.34
C PRO A 127 -6.46 11.77 16.54
N PRO A 128 -7.54 12.60 16.56
CA PRO A 128 -8.77 12.33 15.83
C PRO A 128 -8.56 12.13 14.31
N ARG A 129 -7.50 12.74 13.77
CA ARG A 129 -7.14 12.60 12.35
C ARG A 129 -6.89 11.15 11.95
N LEU A 130 -6.37 10.31 12.85
CA LEU A 130 -6.15 8.89 12.56
C LEU A 130 -7.46 8.19 12.19
N PHE A 131 -8.49 8.35 13.03
CA PHE A 131 -9.79 7.71 12.83
C PHE A 131 -10.53 8.26 11.61
N GLN A 132 -10.38 9.56 11.32
CA GLN A 132 -10.91 10.15 10.07
C GLN A 132 -10.30 9.48 8.84
N VAL A 133 -8.98 9.26 8.82
CA VAL A 133 -8.31 8.55 7.72
C VAL A 133 -8.80 7.10 7.61
N TYR A 134 -9.00 6.42 8.74
CA TYR A 134 -9.57 5.06 8.73
C TYR A 134 -10.99 5.02 8.16
N GLU A 135 -11.85 5.96 8.52
CA GLU A 135 -13.21 6.08 7.96
C GLU A 135 -13.20 6.41 6.46
N GLU A 136 -12.36 7.35 6.03
CA GLU A 136 -12.15 7.68 4.60
C GLU A 136 -11.73 6.43 3.80
N GLN A 137 -10.73 5.70 4.30
CA GLN A 137 -10.24 4.47 3.67
C GLN A 137 -11.30 3.36 3.67
N ARG A 138 -12.01 3.16 4.79
CA ARG A 138 -13.07 2.17 4.94
C ARG A 138 -14.19 2.40 3.95
N ALA A 139 -14.70 3.63 3.85
CA ALA A 139 -15.77 3.99 2.93
C ALA A 139 -15.36 3.73 1.47
N ALA A 140 -14.16 4.14 1.07
CA ALA A 140 -13.65 3.94 -0.28
C ALA A 140 -13.40 2.46 -0.61
N LEU A 141 -12.87 1.68 0.33
CA LEU A 141 -12.68 0.22 0.19
C LEU A 141 -14.02 -0.51 0.11
N GLN A 142 -15.02 -0.11 0.90
CA GLN A 142 -16.35 -0.70 0.87
C GLN A 142 -17.04 -0.45 -0.47
N ALA A 143 -16.97 0.77 -1.00
CA ALA A 143 -17.46 1.09 -2.35
C ALA A 143 -16.74 0.26 -3.44
N LEU A 144 -15.43 0.08 -3.32
CA LEU A 144 -14.66 -0.75 -4.25
C LEU A 144 -15.13 -2.21 -4.19
N LYS A 145 -15.37 -2.74 -2.98
CA LYS A 145 -15.87 -4.10 -2.75
C LYS A 145 -17.28 -4.29 -3.29
N GLU A 146 -18.15 -3.31 -3.14
CA GLU A 146 -19.53 -3.37 -3.68
C GLU A 146 -19.52 -3.45 -5.21
N LYS A 147 -18.59 -2.75 -5.86
CA LYS A 147 -18.48 -2.74 -7.32
C LYS A 147 -17.80 -3.98 -7.90
N HIS A 148 -16.74 -4.48 -7.26
CA HIS A 148 -15.84 -5.48 -7.85
C HIS A 148 -15.74 -6.80 -7.07
N GLY A 149 -16.33 -6.87 -5.88
CA GLY A 149 -16.22 -8.02 -4.97
C GLY A 149 -15.05 -7.90 -3.99
N PRO A 150 -14.84 -8.92 -3.13
CA PRO A 150 -13.86 -8.88 -2.03
C PRO A 150 -12.40 -8.95 -2.49
N ILE A 151 -12.15 -9.38 -3.72
CA ILE A 151 -10.83 -9.43 -4.33
C ILE A 151 -10.86 -8.54 -5.58
N VAL A 152 -10.06 -7.49 -5.58
CA VAL A 152 -10.04 -6.47 -6.64
C VAL A 152 -8.71 -6.52 -7.37
N SER A 153 -8.77 -6.70 -8.69
CA SER A 153 -7.57 -6.79 -9.53
C SER A 153 -6.90 -5.42 -9.71
N VAL A 154 -5.64 -5.43 -10.14
CA VAL A 154 -4.92 -4.18 -10.41
C VAL A 154 -5.52 -3.40 -11.58
N GLU A 155 -6.12 -4.10 -12.55
CA GLU A 155 -6.86 -3.48 -13.65
C GLU A 155 -8.09 -2.72 -13.13
N GLN A 156 -8.90 -3.35 -12.27
CA GLN A 156 -10.06 -2.71 -11.64
C GLN A 156 -9.66 -1.52 -10.75
N LEU A 157 -8.52 -1.63 -10.04
CA LEU A 157 -7.96 -0.50 -9.29
C LEU A 157 -7.57 0.66 -10.22
N THR A 158 -6.97 0.35 -11.37
CA THR A 158 -6.58 1.35 -12.37
C THR A 158 -7.81 2.04 -12.98
N GLU A 159 -8.86 1.28 -13.30
CA GLU A 159 -10.14 1.82 -13.77
C GLU A 159 -10.79 2.74 -12.73
N ALA A 160 -10.75 2.35 -11.45
CA ALA A 160 -11.31 3.14 -10.36
C ALA A 160 -10.52 4.43 -10.10
N ALA A 161 -9.22 4.45 -10.40
CA ALA A 161 -8.36 5.64 -10.28
C ALA A 161 -8.64 6.71 -11.35
N GLY A 162 -9.47 6.41 -12.36
CA GLY A 162 -9.82 7.37 -13.41
C GLY A 162 -8.71 7.60 -14.43
N ALA A 163 -8.22 6.51 -15.04
CA ALA A 163 -7.26 6.55 -16.15
C ALA A 163 -7.62 7.56 -17.24
#